data_AF-A0A4R3KH28-F1
#
_entry.id   AF-A0A4R3KH28-F1
#
_cell.length_a   1.000
_cell.length_b   1.000
_cell.length_c   1.000
_cell.angle_alpha   90.00
_cell.angle_beta   90.00
_cell.angle_gamma   90.00
#
_symmetry.space_group_name_H-M   'P 1'
#
loop_
_entity.id
_entity.type
_entity.pdbx_description
1 polymer ?
#
loop_
_entity_poly.entity_id
_entity_poly.type
_entity_poly.pdbx_seq_one_letter_code
_entity_poly.pdbx_strand_id
1 'polypeptide(L)'
;MDTGFITPIQLWGNLPETVKASQTEESNGMFKSIFENAVNDVTDTQKTLEQQQYLLSTGQIDDVHSVSIAASEAQLSVDMLVQLRNKAIESYNELMRISL
;
A
#
# COMPACT_ATOMS: atom_id res chain seq x y z
N MET A 1 34.04 47.54 45.92
CA MET A 1 32.96 46.54 45.94
C MET A 1 32.06 46.89 44.78
N ASP A 2 32.39 46.44 43.57
CA ASP A 2 31.53 46.56 42.40
C ASP A 2 31.74 45.30 41.56
N THR A 3 30.86 44.33 41.76
CA THR A 3 30.83 43.08 41.02
C THR A 3 30.27 43.35 39.63
N GLY A 4 31.16 43.54 38.66
CA GLY A 4 30.82 43.63 37.24
C GLY A 4 30.17 42.33 36.77
N PHE A 5 28.84 42.34 36.68
CA PHE A 5 28.01 41.28 36.11
C PHE A 5 28.43 41.06 34.66
N ILE A 6 29.01 39.91 34.35
CA ILE A 6 29.20 39.46 32.97
C ILE A 6 27.87 38.84 32.54
N THR A 7 27.14 39.52 31.66
CA THR A 7 25.95 38.97 31.00
C THR A 7 26.40 38.01 29.89
N PRO A 8 25.96 36.74 29.90
CA PRO A 8 26.26 35.80 28.82
C PRO A 8 25.60 36.24 27.51
N ILE A 9 26.26 35.99 26.39
CA ILE A 9 25.74 36.24 25.05
C ILE A 9 24.47 35.39 24.86
N GLN A 10 23.34 36.05 24.63
CA GLN A 10 22.10 35.37 24.24
C GLN A 10 22.18 34.98 22.77
N LEU A 11 21.88 33.71 22.49
CA LEU A 11 21.85 33.13 21.14
C LEU A 11 20.84 33.92 20.29
N TRP A 12 21.33 34.57 19.25
CA TRP A 12 20.53 35.36 18.32
C TRP A 12 19.39 34.51 17.74
N GLY A 13 18.19 35.07 17.82
CA GLY A 13 16.92 34.71 17.21
C GLY A 13 16.84 33.43 16.37
N ASN A 14 15.91 32.58 16.79
CA ASN A 14 15.23 31.54 16.01
C ASN A 14 15.44 31.71 14.50
N LEU A 15 16.37 30.93 13.96
CA LEU A 15 16.37 30.58 12.54
C LEU A 15 14.95 30.08 12.22
N PRO A 16 14.30 30.55 11.14
CA PRO A 16 13.02 30.01 10.74
C PRO A 16 13.21 28.50 10.61
N GLU A 17 12.48 27.73 11.42
CA GLU A 17 12.38 26.30 11.24
C GLU A 17 11.99 26.10 9.78
N THR A 18 12.96 25.68 8.97
CA THR A 18 12.69 25.18 7.64
C THR A 18 11.83 23.96 7.83
N VAL A 19 10.51 24.17 7.71
CA VAL A 19 9.44 23.19 7.53
C VAL A 19 9.84 21.81 8.01
N LYS A 20 9.74 21.59 9.34
CA LYS A 20 9.93 20.26 9.91
C LYS A 20 8.85 19.37 9.34
N ALA A 21 9.28 18.45 8.49
CA ALA A 21 8.51 17.51 7.70
C ALA A 21 7.25 16.99 8.41
N SER A 22 6.10 17.52 8.00
CA SER A 22 4.81 16.86 8.21
C SER A 22 4.61 15.84 7.10
N GLN A 23 5.38 14.75 7.11
CA GLN A 23 5.25 13.64 6.14
C GLN A 23 5.26 12.26 6.80
N THR A 24 5.04 12.17 8.11
CA THR A 24 5.07 10.88 8.82
C THR A 24 3.73 10.14 8.77
N GLU A 25 2.62 10.80 8.40
CA GLU A 25 1.29 10.18 8.42
C GLU A 25 0.85 9.51 7.10
N GLU A 26 1.38 9.89 5.94
CA GLU A 26 0.98 9.28 4.66
C GLU A 26 1.49 7.84 4.48
N SER A 27 2.63 7.49 5.08
CA SER A 27 3.25 6.17 4.86
C SER A 27 2.50 5.01 5.53
N ASN A 28 1.90 5.24 6.70
CA ASN A 28 1.23 4.19 7.47
C ASN A 28 -0.04 3.67 6.79
N GLY A 29 -0.67 4.48 5.93
CA GLY A 29 -1.86 4.10 5.17
C GLY A 29 -1.58 3.49 3.79
N MET A 30 -0.39 3.71 3.23
CA MET A 30 -0.09 3.33 1.84
C MET A 30 -0.09 1.82 1.61
N PHE A 31 0.49 1.04 2.53
CA PHE A 31 0.44 -0.43 2.42
C PHE A 31 -1.00 -0.95 2.56
N LYS A 32 -1.76 -0.41 3.52
CA LYS A 32 -3.16 -0.78 3.72
C LYS A 32 -3.98 -0.53 2.45
N SER A 33 -3.83 0.64 1.82
CA SER A 33 -4.57 0.96 0.60
C SER A 33 -4.17 0.06 -0.57
N ILE A 34 -2.88 -0.22 -0.75
CA ILE A 34 -2.40 -1.17 -1.79
C ILE A 34 -2.98 -2.57 -1.56
N PHE A 35 -2.97 -3.05 -0.31
CA PHE A 35 -3.50 -4.36 0.03
C PHE A 35 -5.02 -4.44 -0.16
N GLU A 36 -5.76 -3.41 0.26
CA GLU A 36 -7.21 -3.30 0.04
C GLU A 36 -7.54 -3.30 -1.46
N ASN A 37 -6.78 -2.54 -2.26
CA ASN A 37 -6.95 -2.54 -3.72
C ASN A 37 -6.69 -3.92 -4.32
N ALA A 38 -5.62 -4.61 -3.92
CA ALA A 38 -5.34 -5.95 -4.42
C ALA A 38 -6.45 -6.97 -4.08
N VAL A 39 -7.09 -6.85 -2.91
CA VAL A 39 -8.25 -7.67 -2.54
C VAL A 39 -9.48 -7.32 -3.38
N ASN A 40 -9.71 -6.03 -3.63
CA ASN A 40 -10.79 -5.58 -4.51
C ASN A 40 -10.58 -6.09 -5.94
N ASP A 41 -9.35 -6.03 -6.46
CA ASP A 41 -9.01 -6.52 -7.80
C ASP A 41 -9.30 -8.01 -7.96
N VAL A 42 -8.99 -8.83 -6.93
CA VAL A 42 -9.38 -10.25 -6.91
C VAL A 42 -10.89 -10.41 -6.97
N THR A 43 -11.62 -9.64 -6.16
CA THR A 43 -13.08 -9.72 -6.11
C THR A 43 -13.71 -9.32 -7.45
N ASP A 44 -13.21 -8.25 -8.07
CA ASP A 44 -13.72 -7.73 -9.33
C ASP A 44 -13.41 -8.66 -10.50
N THR A 45 -12.18 -9.17 -10.59
CA THR A 45 -11.80 -10.14 -11.64
C THR A 45 -12.60 -11.44 -11.52
N GLN A 46 -12.84 -11.91 -10.31
CA GLN A 46 -13.64 -13.11 -10.05
C GLN A 46 -15.11 -12.89 -10.41
N LYS A 47 -15.68 -11.72 -10.10
CA LYS A 47 -17.04 -11.34 -10.51
C LYS A 47 -17.17 -11.23 -12.03
N THR A 48 -16.18 -10.65 -12.72
CA THR A 48 -16.15 -10.62 -14.19
C THR A 48 -16.15 -12.04 -14.76
N LEU A 49 -15.31 -12.92 -14.23
CA LEU A 49 -15.28 -14.32 -14.63
C LEU A 49 -16.63 -15.02 -14.41
N GLU A 50 -17.28 -14.82 -13.26
CA GLU A 50 -18.62 -15.37 -12.99
C GLU A 50 -19.66 -14.87 -13.98
N GLN A 51 -19.64 -13.59 -14.32
CA GLN A 51 -20.53 -13.00 -15.32
C GLN A 51 -20.33 -13.64 -16.70
N GLN A 52 -19.07 -13.80 -17.14
CA GLN A 52 -18.79 -14.43 -18.43
C GLN A 52 -19.19 -15.90 -18.45
N GLN A 53 -18.97 -16.65 -17.36
CA GLN A 53 -19.43 -18.03 -17.23
C GLN A 53 -20.96 -18.14 -17.27
N TYR A 54 -21.66 -17.18 -16.66
CA TYR A 54 -23.11 -17.11 -16.71
C TYR A 54 -23.61 -16.92 -18.14
N LEU A 55 -23.07 -15.94 -18.87
CA LEU A 55 -23.42 -15.68 -20.26
C LEU A 55 -23.12 -16.87 -21.19
N LEU A 56 -22.00 -17.57 -20.93
CA LEU A 56 -21.68 -18.81 -21.64
C LEU A 56 -22.74 -19.89 -21.39
N SER A 57 -23.12 -20.07 -20.12
CA SER A 57 -24.08 -21.09 -19.71
C SER A 57 -25.50 -20.82 -20.23
N THR A 58 -25.88 -19.55 -20.40
CA THR A 58 -27.17 -19.16 -20.99
C THR A 58 -27.14 -19.11 -22.52
N GLY A 59 -25.96 -19.30 -23.14
CA GLY A 59 -25.77 -19.20 -24.59
C GLY A 59 -25.88 -17.76 -25.14
N GLN A 60 -25.80 -16.75 -24.26
CA GLN A 60 -25.88 -15.33 -24.60
C GLN A 60 -24.49 -14.69 -24.76
N ILE A 61 -23.44 -15.50 -24.85
CA ILE A 61 -22.07 -15.02 -24.97
C ILE A 61 -21.73 -14.71 -26.43
N ASP A 62 -21.18 -13.52 -26.66
CA ASP A 62 -20.74 -13.11 -27.99
C ASP A 62 -19.36 -13.72 -28.34
N ASP A 63 -18.45 -13.81 -27.37
CA ASP A 63 -17.11 -14.38 -27.55
C ASP A 63 -16.76 -15.38 -26.43
N VAL A 64 -16.65 -16.66 -26.81
CA VAL A 64 -16.32 -17.76 -25.89
C VAL A 64 -14.90 -17.65 -25.28
N HIS A 65 -13.96 -17.01 -25.97
CA HIS A 65 -12.58 -16.88 -25.47
C HIS A 65 -12.49 -15.90 -24.30
N SER A 66 -13.46 -14.99 -24.18
CA SER A 66 -13.53 -14.03 -23.08
C SER A 66 -13.62 -14.72 -21.71
N VAL A 67 -14.22 -15.91 -21.62
CA VAL A 67 -14.28 -16.70 -20.38
C VAL A 67 -12.89 -17.17 -19.96
N SER A 68 -12.11 -17.67 -20.91
CA SER A 68 -10.74 -18.14 -20.64
C SER A 68 -9.79 -16.99 -20.28
N ILE A 69 -9.99 -15.81 -20.90
CA ILE A 69 -9.25 -14.59 -20.55
C ILE A 69 -9.60 -14.16 -19.13
N ALA A 70 -10.90 -14.02 -18.81
CA ALA A 70 -11.35 -13.65 -17.47
C ALA A 70 -10.89 -14.67 -16.41
N ALA A 71 -10.83 -15.97 -16.76
CA ALA A 71 -10.32 -17.00 -15.87
C ALA A 71 -8.82 -16.82 -15.59
N SER A 72 -8.05 -16.48 -16.61
CA SER A 72 -6.62 -16.20 -16.47
C SER A 72 -6.38 -14.95 -15.64
N GLU A 73 -7.17 -13.89 -15.84
CA GLU A 73 -7.11 -12.65 -15.05
C GLU A 73 -7.43 -12.88 -13.57
N ALA A 74 -8.51 -13.61 -13.28
CA ALA A 74 -8.90 -13.95 -11.92
C ALA A 74 -7.88 -14.85 -11.21
N GLN A 75 -7.26 -15.80 -11.92
CA GLN A 75 -6.20 -16.61 -11.35
C GLN A 75 -4.95 -15.76 -11.06
N LEU A 76 -4.57 -14.91 -12.01
CA LEU A 76 -3.40 -14.07 -11.88
C LEU A 76 -3.55 -13.04 -10.74
N SER A 77 -4.73 -12.44 -10.56
CA SER A 77 -5.00 -11.51 -9.46
C SER A 77 -4.82 -12.18 -8.10
N VAL A 78 -5.30 -13.42 -7.94
CA VAL A 78 -5.12 -14.22 -6.72
C VAL A 78 -3.64 -14.50 -6.48
N ASP A 79 -2.90 -14.92 -7.51
CA ASP A 79 -1.47 -15.19 -7.40
C ASP A 79 -0.68 -13.95 -6.98
N MET A 80 -1.03 -12.77 -7.50
CA MET A 80 -0.45 -11.49 -7.10
C MET A 80 -0.76 -11.16 -5.63
N LEU A 81 -2.00 -11.35 -5.19
CA LEU A 81 -2.39 -11.12 -3.79
C LEU A 81 -1.60 -12.02 -2.82
N VAL A 82 -1.42 -13.30 -3.18
CA VAL A 82 -0.62 -14.25 -2.38
C VAL A 82 0.84 -13.79 -2.30
N GLN A 83 1.43 -13.37 -3.42
CA GLN A 83 2.79 -12.84 -3.45
C GLN A 83 2.92 -11.57 -2.58
N LEU A 84 1.97 -10.64 -2.69
CA LEU A 84 1.93 -9.43 -1.87
C LEU A 84 1.84 -9.77 -0.37
N ARG A 85 0.94 -10.68 0.01
CA ARG A 85 0.80 -11.16 1.39
C ARG A 85 2.11 -11.74 1.92
N ASN A 86 2.73 -12.63 1.15
CA ASN A 86 3.99 -13.27 1.55
C ASN A 86 5.10 -12.23 1.72
N LYS A 87 5.22 -11.29 0.78
CA LYS A 87 6.25 -10.25 0.85
C LYS A 87 6.05 -9.29 2.01
N ALA A 88 4.81 -8.98 2.36
CA ALA A 88 4.48 -8.16 3.52
C ALA A 88 4.94 -8.82 4.83
N ILE A 89 4.65 -10.12 5.00
CA ILE A 89 5.09 -10.89 6.17
C ILE A 89 6.63 -10.98 6.23
N GLU A 90 7.28 -11.27 5.10
CA GLU A 90 8.74 -11.32 5.01
C GLU A 90 9.37 -9.99 5.40
N SER A 91 8.87 -8.87 4.86
CA SER A 91 9.38 -7.53 5.17
C SER A 91 9.18 -7.16 6.63
N TYR A 92 8.04 -7.53 7.24
CA TYR A 92 7.82 -7.34 8.67
C TYR A 92 8.83 -8.13 9.51
N ASN A 93 9.07 -9.39 9.18
CA ASN A 93 10.05 -10.23 9.87
C ASN A 93 11.49 -9.70 9.72
N GLU A 94 11.82 -9.14 8.55
CA GLU A 94 13.10 -8.50 8.27
C GLU A 94 13.35 -7.30 9.21
N LEU A 95 12.37 -6.40 9.31
CA LEU A 95 12.45 -5.23 10.19
C LEU A 95 12.62 -5.63 11.66
N MET A 96 11.90 -6.67 12.10
CA MET A 96 12.03 -7.21 13.45
C MET A 96 13.45 -7.74 13.70
N ARG A 97 14.06 -8.40 12.71
CA ARG A 97 15.41 -8.95 12.84
C ARG A 97 16.50 -7.88 12.89
N ILE A 98 16.36 -6.79 12.14
CA ILE A 98 17.30 -5.66 12.16
C ILE A 98 17.22 -4.88 13.49
N SER A 99 16.06 -4.90 14.14
CA SER A 99 15.81 -4.14 15.38
C SER A 99 16.24 -4.85 16.67
N LEU A 100 16.67 -6.12 16.57
CA LEU A 100 17.22 -6.93 17.66
C LEU A 100 18.74 -6.98 17.58
#